data_AF-A0A1D6NVF7-F1
#
_entry.id   AF-A0A1D6NVF7-F1
#
_cell.length_a   1.000
_cell.length_b   1.000
_cell.length_c   1.000
_cell.angle_alpha   90.00
_cell.angle_beta   90.00
_cell.angle_gamma   90.00
#
_symmetry.space_group_name_H-M   'P 1'
#
loop_
_entity.id
_entity.type
_entity.pdbx_description
1 polymer ?
#
loop_
_entity_poly.entity_id
_entity_poly.type
_entity_poly.pdbx_seq_one_letter_code
_entity_poly.pdbx_strand_id
1 'polypeptide(L)'
;MGGEKETFDTSDLNASLPAAAAALSAEDRAGLVNALKDKLQSLAGQHADVLETLSPNVRKRVEFLREIQSQHDEIEAKFFEERAALEAKYQKLYEPLYTKRYGIVNGEVEVDGVCDEPASENTVEGKEPDAKGVPDFWLTAMKTNEVLSEEIQERDEAALKYLKDIKWSRIEDPKGFKLDFFFDTNPFFKNSVLTKTYHMVDEDDPILEKAIGFVFCFCRFVLLF
;
A
#
# COMPACT_ATOMS: atom_id res chain seq x y z
N MET A 1 -11.62 -18.78 40.95
CA MET A 1 -10.67 -17.67 40.75
C MET A 1 -11.29 -16.78 39.69
N GLY A 2 -11.47 -15.49 40.03
CA GLY A 2 -12.32 -14.57 39.29
C GLY A 2 -11.83 -14.37 37.85
N GLY A 3 -12.75 -14.49 36.89
CA GLY A 3 -12.50 -14.00 35.54
C GLY A 3 -12.46 -12.49 35.61
N GLU A 4 -11.28 -11.92 35.37
CA GLU A 4 -11.15 -10.50 35.11
C GLU A 4 -12.04 -10.18 33.91
N LYS A 5 -12.99 -9.26 34.10
CA LYS A 5 -13.68 -8.62 32.99
C LYS A 5 -12.61 -7.83 32.25
N GLU A 6 -12.08 -8.40 31.17
CA GLU A 6 -11.31 -7.64 30.20
C GLU A 6 -12.19 -6.48 29.75
N THR A 7 -11.84 -5.30 30.26
CA THR A 7 -12.47 -4.05 29.88
C THR A 7 -11.85 -3.72 28.54
N PHE A 8 -12.60 -3.98 27.46
CA PHE A 8 -12.20 -3.65 26.11
C PHE A 8 -11.83 -2.15 26.07
N ASP A 9 -10.54 -1.86 25.89
CA ASP A 9 -10.01 -0.50 25.97
C ASP A 9 -10.39 0.25 24.68
N THR A 10 -11.39 1.12 24.77
CA THR A 10 -11.92 1.89 23.64
C THR A 10 -11.38 3.32 23.59
N SER A 11 -10.26 3.60 24.28
CA SER A 11 -9.72 4.95 24.37
C SER A 11 -9.28 5.53 23.02
N ASP A 12 -9.02 4.68 22.01
CA ASP A 12 -8.62 5.07 20.65
C ASP A 12 -9.76 5.32 19.65
N LEU A 13 -11.03 5.06 20.00
CA LEU A 13 -12.16 5.24 19.06
C LEU A 13 -12.38 6.71 18.64
N ASN A 14 -11.93 7.67 19.46
CA ASN A 14 -11.98 9.09 19.11
C ASN A 14 -11.02 9.45 17.96
N ALA A 15 -9.93 8.68 17.78
CA ALA A 15 -8.88 8.96 16.79
C ALA A 15 -9.18 8.34 15.42
N SER A 16 -9.97 7.26 15.36
CA SER A 16 -10.23 6.47 14.15
C SER A 16 -11.53 6.80 13.41
N LEU A 17 -12.12 7.97 13.65
CA LEU A 17 -13.36 8.37 12.98
C LEU A 17 -13.11 8.78 11.52
N PRO A 18 -14.00 8.39 10.58
CA PRO A 18 -13.86 8.70 9.17
C PRO A 18 -13.87 10.22 8.92
N ALA A 19 -13.21 10.67 7.86
CA ALA A 19 -13.09 12.11 7.53
C ALA A 19 -14.44 12.84 7.41
N ALA A 20 -15.54 12.13 7.12
CA ALA A 20 -16.90 12.67 7.13
C ALA A 20 -17.37 13.13 8.53
N ALA A 21 -16.87 12.53 9.61
CA ALA A 21 -17.13 12.94 10.99
C ALA A 21 -16.30 14.17 11.42
N ALA A 22 -15.33 14.59 10.59
CA ALA A 22 -14.55 15.80 10.82
C ALA A 22 -15.38 17.08 10.68
N ALA A 23 -16.45 17.03 9.87
CA ALA A 23 -17.39 18.13 9.62
C ALA A 23 -18.46 18.30 10.72
N LEU A 24 -18.55 17.35 11.66
CA LEU A 24 -19.47 17.40 12.80
C LEU A 24 -18.87 18.21 13.95
N SER A 25 -19.73 18.84 14.75
CA SER A 25 -19.31 19.54 15.96
C SER A 25 -18.65 18.56 16.96
N ALA A 26 -17.82 19.07 17.87
CA ALA A 26 -17.15 18.23 18.87
C ALA A 26 -18.16 17.47 19.76
N GLU A 27 -19.32 18.07 20.04
CA GLU A 27 -20.42 17.44 20.79
C GLU A 27 -21.10 16.33 19.98
N ASP A 28 -21.39 16.55 18.70
CA ASP A 28 -22.01 15.54 17.83
C ASP A 28 -21.06 14.35 17.60
N ARG A 29 -19.75 14.62 17.49
CA ARG A 29 -18.72 13.59 17.37
C ARG A 29 -18.62 12.75 18.65
N ALA A 30 -18.61 13.39 19.82
CA ALA A 30 -18.60 12.69 21.10
C ALA A 30 -19.88 11.87 21.31
N GLY A 31 -21.05 12.41 20.92
CA GLY A 31 -22.32 11.69 20.95
C GLY A 31 -22.32 10.43 20.09
N LEU A 32 -21.74 10.50 18.88
CA LEU A 32 -21.62 9.35 17.98
C LEU A 32 -20.66 8.27 18.53
N VAL A 33 -19.51 8.68 19.09
CA VAL A 33 -18.55 7.74 19.71
C VAL A 33 -19.17 7.05 20.92
N ASN A 34 -19.90 7.79 21.75
CA ASN A 34 -20.61 7.22 22.89
C ASN A 34 -21.71 6.23 22.44
N ALA A 35 -22.48 6.57 21.41
CA ALA A 35 -23.49 5.66 20.85
C ALA A 35 -22.87 4.39 20.23
N LEU A 36 -21.69 4.50 19.61
CA LEU A 36 -20.91 3.37 19.11
C LEU A 36 -20.38 2.49 20.26
N LYS A 37 -19.86 3.12 21.32
CA LYS A 37 -19.38 2.44 22.52
C LYS A 37 -20.50 1.69 23.22
N ASP A 38 -21.66 2.31 23.39
CA ASP A 38 -22.83 1.69 24.01
C ASP A 38 -23.34 0.50 23.18
N LYS A 39 -23.33 0.62 21.84
CA LYS A 39 -23.66 -0.49 20.94
C LYS A 39 -22.64 -1.63 21.04
N LEU A 40 -21.34 -1.33 21.04
CA LEU A 40 -20.28 -2.33 21.18
C LEU A 40 -20.36 -3.06 22.52
N GLN A 41 -20.62 -2.33 23.61
CA GLN A 41 -20.83 -2.92 24.94
C GLN A 41 -22.09 -3.79 24.99
N SER A 42 -23.17 -3.37 24.33
CA SER A 42 -24.39 -4.17 24.19
C SER A 42 -24.14 -5.47 23.41
N LEU A 43 -23.46 -5.38 22.26
CA LEU A 43 -23.08 -6.54 21.45
C LEU A 43 -22.15 -7.50 22.19
N ALA A 44 -21.09 -6.98 22.83
CA ALA A 44 -20.17 -7.79 23.63
C ALA A 44 -20.90 -8.48 24.80
N GLY A 45 -21.83 -7.77 25.45
CA GLY A 45 -22.70 -8.33 26.49
C GLY A 45 -23.61 -9.44 25.97
N GLN A 46 -24.20 -9.28 24.79
CA GLN A 46 -25.05 -10.30 24.15
C GLN A 46 -24.25 -11.56 23.81
N HIS A 47 -23.02 -11.45 23.30
CA HIS A 47 -22.19 -12.62 23.00
C HIS A 47 -21.73 -13.38 24.25
N ALA A 48 -21.46 -12.66 25.35
CA ALA A 48 -21.15 -13.28 26.64
C ALA A 48 -22.38 -14.02 27.22
N ASP A 49 -23.57 -13.41 27.13
CA ASP A 49 -24.84 -13.97 27.58
C ASP A 49 -25.23 -15.24 26.79
N VAL A 50 -24.93 -15.27 25.49
CA VAL A 50 -25.08 -16.49 24.67
C VAL A 50 -24.20 -17.63 25.19
N LEU A 51 -22.94 -17.41 25.57
CA LEU A 51 -22.08 -18.49 26.08
C LEU A 51 -22.51 -19.01 27.47
N GLU A 52 -23.06 -18.12 28.30
CA GLU A 52 -23.54 -18.47 29.64
C GLU A 52 -24.88 -19.21 29.63
N THR A 53 -25.73 -18.94 28.63
CA THR A 53 -27.04 -19.59 28.44
C THR A 53 -26.95 -20.99 27.81
N LEU A 54 -25.79 -21.39 27.27
CA LEU A 54 -25.57 -22.72 26.70
C LEU A 54 -25.44 -23.80 27.78
N SER A 55 -25.99 -24.99 27.48
CA SER A 55 -25.85 -26.15 28.35
C SER A 55 -24.38 -26.58 28.52
N PRO A 56 -24.00 -27.24 29.65
CA PRO A 56 -22.61 -27.62 29.93
C PRO A 56 -21.96 -28.46 28.82
N ASN A 57 -22.73 -29.32 28.15
CA ASN A 57 -22.25 -30.13 27.03
C ASN A 57 -21.94 -29.29 25.79
N VAL A 58 -22.74 -28.25 25.52
CA VAL A 58 -22.51 -27.36 24.38
C VAL A 58 -21.34 -26.42 24.66
N ARG A 59 -21.20 -25.92 25.89
CA ARG A 59 -20.04 -25.10 26.29
C ARG A 59 -18.71 -25.83 26.10
N LYS A 60 -18.62 -27.09 26.54
CA LYS A 60 -17.45 -27.95 26.29
C LYS A 60 -17.11 -28.12 24.80
N ARG A 61 -18.13 -28.20 23.94
CA ARG A 61 -17.93 -28.26 22.47
C ARG A 61 -17.39 -26.94 21.95
N VAL A 62 -17.89 -25.79 22.43
CA VAL A 62 -17.39 -24.47 22.04
C VAL A 62 -15.94 -24.26 22.51
N GLU A 63 -15.59 -24.69 23.71
CA GLU A 63 -14.21 -24.69 24.20
C GLU A 63 -13.29 -25.50 23.28
N PHE A 64 -13.73 -26.69 22.86
CA PHE A 64 -12.97 -27.51 21.90
C PHE A 64 -12.87 -26.86 20.51
N LEU A 65 -13.91 -26.16 20.04
CA LEU A 65 -13.84 -25.40 18.79
C LEU A 65 -12.87 -24.22 18.89
N ARG A 66 -12.78 -23.56 20.05
CA ARG A 66 -11.78 -22.51 20.30
C ARG A 66 -10.36 -23.06 20.26
N GLU A 67 -10.14 -24.25 20.81
CA GLU A 67 -8.85 -24.94 20.72
C GLU A 67 -8.47 -25.23 19.25
N ILE A 68 -9.42 -25.72 18.45
CA ILE A 68 -9.20 -25.90 17.00
C ILE A 68 -8.86 -24.57 16.31
N GLN A 69 -9.55 -23.48 16.67
CA GLN A 69 -9.23 -22.16 16.11
C GLN A 69 -7.83 -21.71 16.50
N SER A 70 -7.42 -21.91 17.76
CA SER A 70 -6.05 -21.60 18.21
C SER A 70 -5.01 -22.38 17.40
N GLN A 71 -5.25 -23.67 17.14
CA GLN A 71 -4.37 -24.48 16.31
C GLN A 71 -4.32 -24.00 14.85
N HIS A 72 -5.44 -23.52 14.32
CA HIS A 72 -5.49 -22.89 13.00
C HIS A 72 -4.62 -21.62 12.97
N ASP A 73 -4.81 -20.73 13.94
CA ASP A 73 -4.08 -19.46 14.05
C ASP A 73 -2.55 -19.71 14.18
N GLU A 74 -2.14 -20.77 14.90
CA GLU A 74 -0.73 -21.18 14.97
C GLU A 74 -0.15 -21.63 13.63
N ILE A 75 -0.93 -22.34 12.81
CA ILE A 75 -0.51 -22.76 11.46
C ILE A 75 -0.43 -21.55 10.54
N GLU A 76 -1.41 -20.65 10.65
CA GLU A 76 -1.47 -19.42 9.87
C GLU A 76 -0.29 -18.49 10.19
N ALA A 77 0.09 -18.36 11.46
CA ALA A 77 1.30 -17.61 11.85
C ALA A 77 2.57 -18.15 11.18
N LYS A 78 2.72 -19.48 11.09
CA LYS A 78 3.84 -20.11 10.37
C LYS A 78 3.79 -19.85 8.87
N PHE A 79 2.59 -19.91 8.28
CA PHE A 79 2.39 -19.57 6.87
C PHE A 79 2.84 -18.14 6.58
N PHE A 80 2.51 -17.17 7.45
CA PHE A 80 2.95 -15.79 7.27
C PHE A 80 4.45 -15.60 7.43
N GLU A 81 5.08 -16.27 8.38
CA GLU A 81 6.54 -16.23 8.53
C GLU A 81 7.23 -16.79 7.27
N GLU A 82 6.76 -17.92 6.74
CA GLU A 82 7.28 -18.51 5.52
C GLU A 82 7.04 -17.63 4.28
N ARG A 83 5.84 -17.03 4.16
CA ARG A 83 5.53 -16.09 3.08
C ARG A 83 6.44 -14.87 3.12
N ALA A 84 6.61 -14.24 4.28
CA ALA A 84 7.47 -13.07 4.43
C ALA A 84 8.93 -13.39 4.07
N ALA A 85 9.43 -14.55 4.51
CA ALA A 85 10.76 -15.03 4.14
C ALA A 85 10.89 -15.27 2.63
N LEU A 86 9.84 -15.82 2.00
CA LEU A 86 9.81 -16.09 0.56
C LEU A 86 9.80 -14.78 -0.25
N GLU A 87 8.94 -13.83 0.11
CA GLU A 87 8.88 -12.50 -0.51
C GLU A 87 10.22 -11.77 -0.38
N ALA A 88 10.82 -11.76 0.81
CA ALA A 88 12.14 -11.17 1.03
C ALA A 88 13.25 -11.82 0.18
N LYS A 89 13.18 -13.14 -0.03
CA LYS A 89 14.10 -13.86 -0.92
C LYS A 89 13.95 -13.41 -2.37
N TYR A 90 12.73 -13.36 -2.88
CA TYR A 90 12.48 -12.97 -4.28
C TYR A 90 12.74 -11.48 -4.53
N GLN A 91 12.50 -10.62 -3.54
CA GLN A 91 12.84 -9.21 -3.63
C GLN A 91 14.33 -8.99 -3.92
N LYS A 92 15.20 -9.74 -3.23
CA LYS A 92 16.66 -9.71 -3.49
C LYS A 92 17.03 -10.22 -4.88
N LEU A 93 16.25 -11.15 -5.44
CA LEU A 93 16.47 -11.65 -6.81
C LEU A 93 16.00 -10.64 -7.87
N TYR A 94 14.99 -9.83 -7.56
CA TYR A 94 14.51 -8.78 -8.47
C TYR A 94 15.38 -7.51 -8.45
N GLU A 95 16.03 -7.20 -7.33
CA GLU A 95 16.91 -6.04 -7.18
C GLU A 95 17.96 -5.86 -8.32
N PRO A 96 18.71 -6.88 -8.76
CA PRO A 96 19.63 -6.74 -9.90
C PRO A 96 18.90 -6.50 -11.22
N LEU A 97 17.68 -7.01 -11.41
CA LEU A 97 16.88 -6.76 -12.61
C LEU A 97 16.38 -5.31 -12.64
N TYR A 98 15.93 -4.77 -11.50
CA TYR A 98 15.52 -3.37 -11.42
C TYR A 98 16.71 -2.41 -11.57
N THR A 99 17.87 -2.77 -11.04
CA THR A 99 19.11 -1.99 -11.25
C THR A 99 19.50 -1.98 -12.73
N LYS A 100 19.40 -3.12 -13.44
CA LYS A 100 19.63 -3.18 -14.89
C LYS A 100 18.61 -2.34 -15.66
N ARG A 101 17.31 -2.46 -15.33
CA ARG A 101 16.24 -1.65 -15.94
C ARG A 101 16.53 -0.16 -15.76
N TYR A 102 16.91 0.26 -14.55
CA TYR A 102 17.28 1.63 -14.26
C TYR A 102 18.42 2.10 -15.17
N GLY A 103 19.49 1.31 -15.31
CA GLY A 103 20.62 1.64 -16.17
C GLY A 103 20.23 1.79 -17.64
N ILE A 104 19.34 0.93 -18.16
CA ILE A 104 18.85 1.00 -19.55
C ILE A 104 17.94 2.23 -19.74
N VAL A 105 16.96 2.43 -18.84
CA VAL A 105 15.98 3.52 -18.93
C VAL A 105 16.68 4.88 -18.89
N ASN A 106 17.74 5.02 -18.09
CA ASN A 106 18.49 6.27 -17.97
C ASN A 106 19.69 6.37 -18.93
N GLY A 107 19.94 5.37 -19.77
CA GLY A 107 21.04 5.37 -20.74
C GLY A 107 22.44 5.27 -20.12
N GLU A 108 22.55 4.68 -18.92
CA GLU A 108 23.82 4.37 -18.26
C GLU A 108 24.44 3.06 -18.78
N VAL A 109 23.61 2.17 -19.34
CA VAL A 109 24.02 0.89 -19.92
C VAL A 109 23.50 0.79 -21.35
N GLU A 110 24.44 0.75 -22.31
CA GLU A 110 24.14 0.43 -23.71
C GLU A 110 23.86 -1.07 -23.84
N VAL A 111 22.76 -1.42 -24.50
CA VAL A 111 22.40 -2.81 -24.75
C VAL A 111 22.87 -3.17 -26.16
N ASP A 112 24.02 -3.84 -26.27
CA ASP A 112 24.53 -4.35 -27.54
C ASP A 112 23.52 -5.33 -28.16
N GLY A 113 22.91 -4.93 -29.29
CA GLY A 113 21.93 -5.75 -30.01
C GLY A 113 20.75 -5.01 -30.68
N VAL A 114 20.64 -3.68 -30.55
CA VAL A 114 19.79 -2.91 -31.47
C VAL A 114 20.55 -2.77 -32.79
N CYS A 115 20.43 -3.80 -33.63
CA CYS A 115 20.91 -3.77 -35.00
C CYS A 115 20.29 -2.56 -35.72
N ASP A 116 21.14 -1.83 -36.44
CA ASP A 116 20.76 -0.93 -37.52
C ASP A 116 19.67 -1.60 -38.39
N GLU A 117 18.42 -1.14 -38.29
CA GLU A 117 17.51 -1.33 -39.40
C GLU A 117 17.95 -0.39 -40.53
N PRO A 118 18.18 -0.89 -41.75
CA PRO A 118 18.71 -0.07 -42.83
C PRO A 118 17.69 1.01 -43.18
N ALA A 119 18.20 2.23 -43.26
CA ALA A 119 17.52 3.44 -43.73
C ALA A 119 16.43 3.16 -44.77
N SER A 120 15.17 3.33 -44.37
CA SER A 120 14.11 3.68 -45.30
C SER A 120 14.12 5.21 -45.41
N GLU A 121 14.65 5.69 -46.54
CA GLU A 121 14.62 7.10 -46.92
C GLU A 121 13.17 7.61 -46.98
N ASN A 122 12.83 8.53 -46.08
CA ASN A 122 12.04 9.73 -46.41
C ASN A 122 12.15 10.77 -45.29
N THR A 123 12.75 11.90 -45.65
CA THR A 123 12.91 13.19 -44.95
C THR A 123 11.72 13.62 -44.08
N VAL A 124 11.94 14.14 -42.85
CA VAL A 124 11.98 15.58 -42.51
C VAL A 124 12.73 15.79 -41.16
N GLU A 125 13.51 16.87 -41.11
CA GLU A 125 14.24 17.56 -40.04
C GLU A 125 13.86 17.26 -38.57
N GLY A 126 14.89 16.96 -37.77
CA GLY A 126 14.83 16.91 -36.32
C GLY A 126 15.92 15.99 -35.77
N LYS A 127 17.17 16.48 -35.73
CA LYS A 127 18.25 15.76 -35.07
C LYS A 127 17.94 15.78 -33.57
N GLU A 128 17.22 14.75 -33.08
CA GLU A 128 17.02 14.58 -31.65
C GLU A 128 18.40 14.53 -30.98
N PRO A 129 18.61 15.27 -29.88
CA PRO A 129 19.87 15.27 -29.19
C PRO A 129 20.04 13.88 -28.57
N ASP A 130 20.83 13.02 -29.24
CA ASP A 130 21.48 11.81 -28.71
C ASP A 130 20.75 11.27 -27.46
N ALA A 131 19.55 10.72 -27.66
CA ALA A 131 18.61 10.45 -26.58
C ALA A 131 19.20 9.35 -25.69
N LYS A 132 19.85 9.75 -24.59
CA LYS A 132 20.38 8.81 -23.60
C LYS A 132 19.20 8.07 -22.94
N GLY A 133 19.15 6.75 -23.14
CA GLY A 133 18.18 5.88 -22.50
C GLY A 133 16.83 5.83 -23.22
N VAL A 134 15.76 5.64 -22.46
CA VAL A 134 14.38 5.52 -22.96
C VAL A 134 13.56 6.75 -22.49
N PRO A 135 13.35 7.76 -23.35
CA PRO A 135 12.61 8.96 -23.01
C PRO A 135 11.18 8.66 -22.54
N ASP A 136 10.69 9.43 -21.57
CA ASP A 136 9.31 9.36 -21.05
C ASP A 136 8.85 7.94 -20.65
N PHE A 137 9.77 7.02 -20.33
CA PHE A 137 9.48 5.62 -20.05
C PHE A 137 8.41 5.45 -18.96
N TRP A 138 8.62 6.08 -17.81
CA TRP A 138 7.71 5.95 -16.68
C TRP A 138 6.38 6.66 -16.88
N LEU A 139 6.38 7.82 -17.54
CA LEU A 139 5.16 8.53 -17.92
C LEU A 139 4.31 7.66 -18.86
N THR A 140 4.94 7.08 -19.89
CA THR A 140 4.28 6.19 -20.85
C THR A 140 3.74 4.92 -20.17
N ALA A 141 4.53 4.31 -19.28
CA ALA A 141 4.12 3.13 -18.53
C ALA A 141 2.89 3.43 -17.65
N MET A 142 2.89 4.56 -16.94
CA MET A 142 1.76 4.96 -16.09
C MET A 142 0.52 5.34 -16.90
N LYS A 143 0.68 6.01 -18.04
CA LYS A 143 -0.45 6.35 -18.94
C LYS A 143 -1.08 5.14 -19.63
N THR A 144 -0.33 4.06 -19.77
CA THR A 144 -0.84 2.81 -20.34
C THR A 144 -1.75 2.08 -19.36
N ASN A 145 -1.63 2.37 -18.06
CA ASN A 145 -2.50 1.80 -17.05
C ASN A 145 -3.81 2.61 -16.94
N GLU A 146 -4.95 1.93 -17.12
CA GLU A 146 -6.28 2.56 -17.11
C GLU A 146 -6.53 3.38 -15.83
N VAL A 147 -6.23 2.81 -14.66
CA VAL A 147 -6.50 3.45 -13.36
C VAL A 147 -5.60 4.66 -13.12
N LEU A 148 -4.31 4.57 -13.49
CA LEU A 148 -3.37 5.68 -13.28
C LEU A 148 -3.56 6.79 -14.31
N SER A 149 -3.94 6.46 -15.54
CA SER A 149 -4.11 7.44 -16.62
C SER A 149 -5.17 8.49 -16.31
N GLU A 150 -6.26 8.11 -15.65
CA GLU A 150 -7.35 9.02 -15.25
C GLU A 150 -6.93 10.02 -14.16
N GLU A 151 -5.92 9.67 -13.37
CA GLU A 151 -5.44 10.46 -12.24
C GLU A 151 -4.30 11.42 -12.61
N ILE A 152 -3.65 11.22 -13.77
CA ILE A 152 -2.52 12.04 -14.23
C ILE A 152 -3.05 13.26 -14.96
N GLN A 153 -2.83 14.45 -14.39
CA GLN A 153 -3.20 15.72 -15.03
C GLN A 153 -2.05 16.25 -15.90
N GLU A 154 -2.35 17.19 -16.80
CA GLU A 154 -1.36 17.81 -17.71
C GLU A 154 -0.13 18.39 -16.97
N ARG A 155 -0.35 19.00 -15.79
CA ARG A 155 0.74 19.51 -14.92
C ARG A 155 1.63 18.39 -14.37
N ASP A 156 1.03 17.21 -14.15
CA ASP A 156 1.72 16.05 -13.61
C ASP A 156 2.56 15.40 -14.71
N GLU A 157 2.04 15.33 -15.94
CA GLU A 157 2.79 14.84 -17.10
C GLU A 157 4.13 15.55 -17.26
N ALA A 158 4.12 16.89 -17.17
CA ALA A 158 5.32 17.69 -17.35
C ALA A 158 6.39 17.43 -16.27
N ALA A 159 5.97 17.13 -15.04
CA ALA A 159 6.86 16.73 -13.96
C ALA A 159 7.34 15.27 -14.09
N LEU A 160 6.46 14.37 -14.54
CA LEU A 160 6.74 12.94 -14.72
C LEU A 160 7.78 12.64 -15.81
N LYS A 161 8.02 13.57 -16.75
CA LYS A 161 9.15 13.47 -17.70
C LYS A 161 10.51 13.42 -17.02
N TYR A 162 10.62 13.95 -15.79
CA TYR A 162 11.85 13.95 -15.01
C TYR A 162 11.97 12.73 -14.09
N LEU A 163 11.02 11.79 -14.13
CA LEU A 163 11.02 10.59 -13.30
C LEU A 163 12.01 9.56 -13.86
N LYS A 164 12.97 9.17 -13.03
CA LYS A 164 14.07 8.24 -13.36
C LYS A 164 13.79 6.81 -12.93
N ASP A 165 13.16 6.64 -11.77
CA ASP A 165 12.86 5.34 -11.20
C ASP A 165 11.70 5.38 -10.23
N ILE A 166 11.06 4.23 -10.05
CA ILE A 166 10.09 3.97 -8.99
C ILE A 166 10.52 2.70 -8.26
N LYS A 167 10.72 2.83 -6.94
CA LYS A 167 11.05 1.70 -6.07
C LYS A 167 9.97 1.54 -5.01
N TRP A 168 9.76 0.31 -4.58
CA TRP A 168 8.88 0.03 -3.46
C TRP A 168 9.62 -0.75 -2.38
N SER A 169 9.18 -0.60 -1.14
CA SER A 169 9.69 -1.38 0.00
C SER A 169 8.60 -1.60 1.04
N ARG A 170 8.60 -2.78 1.68
CA ARG A 170 7.73 -3.06 2.83
C ARG A 170 8.19 -2.29 4.07
N ILE A 171 7.22 -1.96 4.92
CA ILE A 171 7.39 -1.36 6.24
C ILE A 171 6.79 -2.34 7.24
N GLU A 172 7.56 -2.69 8.27
CA GLU A 172 7.15 -3.69 9.28
C GLU A 172 6.37 -3.04 10.44
N ASP A 173 6.70 -1.79 10.80
CA ASP A 173 6.06 -1.09 11.91
C ASP A 173 5.97 0.44 11.65
N PRO A 174 4.76 1.01 11.44
CA PRO A 174 3.49 0.31 11.25
C PRO A 174 3.47 -0.48 9.93
N LYS A 175 2.77 -1.62 9.91
CA LYS A 175 2.70 -2.52 8.74
C LYS A 175 2.27 -1.75 7.49
N GLY A 176 2.95 -1.99 6.38
CA GLY A 176 2.59 -1.34 5.12
C GLY A 176 3.67 -1.40 4.05
N PHE A 177 3.60 -0.49 3.09
CA PHE A 177 4.63 -0.34 2.07
C PHE A 177 4.77 1.12 1.67
N LYS A 178 5.94 1.47 1.15
CA LYS A 178 6.18 2.78 0.54
C LYS A 178 6.63 2.65 -0.90
N LEU A 179 6.34 3.71 -1.65
CA LEU A 179 6.77 3.96 -3.01
C LEU A 179 7.66 5.20 -3.01
N ASP A 180 8.89 5.05 -3.49
CA ASP A 180 9.87 6.10 -3.67
C ASP A 180 10.02 6.41 -5.16
N PHE A 181 9.65 7.63 -5.55
CA PHE A 181 9.72 8.16 -6.90
C PHE A 181 10.95 9.05 -7.03
N PHE A 182 11.92 8.66 -7.86
CA PHE A 182 13.20 9.33 -8.01
C PHE A 182 13.18 10.27 -9.22
N PHE A 183 13.36 11.57 -8.99
CA PHE A 183 13.31 12.59 -10.02
C PHE A 183 14.66 13.26 -10.25
N ASP A 184 14.90 13.64 -11.50
CA ASP A 184 15.93 14.62 -11.83
C ASP A 184 15.58 16.03 -11.34
N THR A 185 16.59 16.90 -11.34
CA THR A 185 16.39 18.33 -11.07
C THR A 185 15.41 18.89 -12.09
N ASN A 186 14.31 19.46 -11.61
CA ASN A 186 13.19 19.89 -12.44
C ASN A 186 12.63 21.24 -11.94
N PRO A 187 11.89 21.99 -12.79
CA PRO A 187 11.37 23.31 -12.44
C PRO A 187 10.13 23.28 -11.51
N PHE A 188 9.56 22.10 -11.23
CA PHE A 188 8.30 21.98 -10.50
C PHE A 188 8.50 21.85 -8.98
N PHE A 189 9.53 21.13 -8.57
CA PHE A 189 9.86 20.94 -7.16
C PHE A 189 11.35 20.72 -6.95
N LYS A 190 11.82 20.97 -5.71
CA LYS A 190 13.23 20.82 -5.33
C LYS A 190 13.59 19.41 -4.86
N ASN A 191 12.59 18.60 -4.53
CA ASN A 191 12.77 17.25 -4.01
C ASN A 191 13.32 16.32 -5.10
N SER A 192 14.39 15.58 -4.81
CA SER A 192 14.88 14.52 -5.70
C SER A 192 14.12 13.20 -5.53
N VAL A 193 13.46 13.03 -4.38
CA VAL A 193 12.65 11.84 -4.08
C VAL A 193 11.32 12.27 -3.52
N LEU A 194 10.24 11.77 -4.11
CA LEU A 194 8.89 11.86 -3.54
C LEU A 194 8.50 10.50 -3.00
N THR A 195 8.10 10.44 -1.74
CA THR A 195 7.72 9.18 -1.08
C THR A 195 6.22 9.17 -0.80
N LYS A 196 5.57 8.05 -1.11
CA LYS A 196 4.19 7.75 -0.74
C LYS A 196 4.16 6.48 0.08
N THR A 197 3.69 6.57 1.31
CA THR A 197 3.63 5.49 2.29
C THR A 197 2.19 5.08 2.52
N TYR A 198 1.91 3.78 2.49
CA TYR A 198 0.62 3.16 2.74
C TYR A 198 0.74 2.29 3.98
N HIS A 199 -0.01 2.61 5.03
CA HIS A 199 -0.14 1.78 6.23
C HIS A 199 -1.33 0.86 6.03
N MET A 200 -1.13 -0.42 6.27
CA MET A 200 -2.10 -1.48 6.05
C MET A 200 -2.53 -2.03 7.41
N VAL A 201 -3.83 -2.24 7.59
CA VAL A 201 -4.37 -2.85 8.82
C VAL A 201 -3.92 -4.30 8.92
N ASP A 202 -3.87 -5.00 7.80
CA ASP A 202 -3.37 -6.37 7.68
C ASP A 202 -2.58 -6.54 6.36
N GLU A 203 -1.69 -7.53 6.30
CA GLU A 203 -0.97 -7.90 5.08
C GLU A 203 -1.85 -8.70 4.11
N ASP A 204 -2.89 -9.36 4.64
CA ASP A 204 -3.73 -10.32 3.91
C ASP A 204 -5.01 -9.72 3.36
N ASP A 205 -5.65 -8.88 4.17
CA ASP A 205 -6.75 -8.05 3.72
C ASP A 205 -6.20 -6.66 3.43
N PRO A 206 -6.23 -6.19 2.16
CA PRO A 206 -5.67 -4.91 1.75
C PRO A 206 -6.55 -3.74 2.22
N ILE A 207 -6.76 -3.65 3.53
CA ILE A 207 -7.46 -2.56 4.18
C ILE A 207 -6.41 -1.49 4.44
N LEU A 208 -6.46 -0.45 3.61
CA LEU A 208 -5.63 0.73 3.77
C LEU A 208 -6.07 1.50 5.02
N GLU A 209 -5.22 1.56 6.03
CA GLU A 209 -5.45 2.36 7.24
C GLU A 209 -5.19 3.83 6.95
N LYS A 210 -4.05 4.13 6.30
CA LYS A 210 -3.58 5.50 6.09
C LYS A 210 -2.64 5.59 4.90
N ALA A 211 -2.77 6.63 4.10
CA ALA A 211 -1.79 6.99 3.08
C ALA A 211 -1.14 8.33 3.42
N ILE A 212 0.19 8.37 3.48
CA ILE A 212 1.00 9.54 3.84
C ILE A 212 1.98 9.84 2.72
N GLY A 213 2.01 11.06 2.21
CA GLY A 213 2.96 11.45 1.16
C GLY A 213 2.45 12.60 0.30
N PHE A 214 3.25 12.98 -0.70
CA PHE A 214 2.99 14.19 -1.49
C PHE A 214 1.72 14.12 -2.34
N VAL A 215 1.12 15.31 -2.52
CA VAL A 215 -0.14 15.59 -3.25
C VAL A 215 0.10 15.58 -4.77
N PHE A 216 0.64 14.49 -5.29
CA PHE A 216 0.27 14.05 -6.64
C PHE A 216 -0.90 13.08 -6.48
N CYS A 217 -1.86 13.09 -7.41
CA CYS A 217 -3.08 12.27 -7.32
C CYS A 217 -2.80 10.75 -7.52
N PHE A 218 -1.64 10.24 -7.11
CA PHE A 218 -1.32 8.82 -7.07
C PHE A 218 -1.95 8.16 -5.83
N CYS A 219 -3.24 8.37 -5.56
CA CYS A 219 -3.90 7.71 -4.43
C CYS A 219 -4.26 6.24 -4.70
N ARG A 220 -4.01 5.72 -5.91
CA ARG A 220 -4.42 4.36 -6.31
C ARG A 220 -3.32 3.49 -6.91
N PHE A 221 -2.07 3.71 -6.51
CA PHE A 221 -0.89 2.98 -7.00
C PHE A 221 -0.75 1.54 -6.48
N VAL A 222 -1.67 1.07 -5.63
CA VAL A 222 -1.52 -0.15 -4.80
C VAL A 222 -1.65 -1.47 -5.59
N LEU A 223 -2.01 -1.46 -6.87
CA LEU A 223 -2.33 -2.68 -7.63
C LEU A 223 -1.33 -3.06 -8.74
N LEU A 224 -0.16 -2.43 -8.83
CA LEU A 224 0.74 -2.61 -9.99
C LEU A 224 2.17 -3.03 -9.67
N PHE A 225 2.50 -3.31 -8.41
CA PHE A 225 3.78 -3.87 -8.00
C PHE A 225 3.58 -5.10 -7.14
#